data_AF-A0A936YH67-F1
#
_entry.id   AF-A0A936YH67-F1
#
_cell.length_a   1.000
_cell.length_b   1.000
_cell.length_c   1.000
_cell.angle_alpha   90.00
_cell.angle_beta   90.00
_cell.angle_gamma   90.00
#
_symmetry.space_group_name_H-M   'P 1'
#
loop_
_entity.id
_entity.type
_entity.pdbx_description
1 polymer ?
#
loop_
_entity_poly.entity_id
_entity_poly.type
_entity_poly.pdbx_seq_one_letter_code
_entity_poly.pdbx_strand_id
1 'polypeptide(L)'
;MPGFSSYDQLVSAMSNGQTFKAMFGKNFNPTTAAVANEWHTLFRGAGNPPADAIFNAGTALTFQAVKDSTTNAGALPHGGAVQPTYYKYILNGSCVSAAATVVPAVVALVDVIGFYRVTGVTTTTAQATTNTLSESDTFTADASTDICTHTSTANYPSNILTGTRVRLTTTTTLPAGLALATDYYVIRVSDTTFKLATSYANAIAGTAINITDAGTGTHTMSRLLSRYTNGAGLQAIFFNSNATALGAATPNLSLGYTNSSQATSRATPTVLPIGKTAASNSHILYTGATGTGKYNYQVPLQAGDAGIAEVNTIQNSTSYVSGEYSVALIKELGRFPLSTLGLAAERNFVTETPSLPRVYDGAALYLLVGSGVATPLSSAFSGHLDFVWN
;
A
#
# COMPACT_ATOMS: atom_id res chain seq x y z
N MET A 1 -12.04 -20.53 3.95
CA MET A 1 -11.34 -19.37 3.35
C MET A 1 -11.12 -18.36 4.48
N PRO A 2 -10.11 -17.47 4.45
CA PRO A 2 -10.02 -16.41 5.46
C PRO A 2 -11.32 -15.57 5.40
N GLY A 3 -12.06 -15.46 6.50
CA GLY A 3 -13.34 -14.72 6.59
C GLY A 3 -14.61 -15.54 6.32
N PHE A 4 -14.63 -16.33 5.24
CA PHE A 4 -15.77 -17.19 4.89
C PHE A 4 -15.42 -18.68 5.03
N SER A 5 -16.15 -19.41 5.88
CA SER A 5 -15.94 -20.85 6.08
C SER A 5 -16.74 -21.72 5.10
N SER A 6 -17.80 -21.19 4.47
CA SER A 6 -18.63 -21.90 3.49
C SER A 6 -19.28 -20.95 2.46
N TYR A 7 -19.79 -21.52 1.35
CA TYR A 7 -20.64 -20.77 0.41
C TYR A 7 -21.95 -20.31 1.05
N ASP A 8 -22.51 -21.08 1.99
CA ASP A 8 -23.74 -20.68 2.69
C ASP A 8 -23.54 -19.39 3.49
N GLN A 9 -22.37 -19.22 4.13
CA GLN A 9 -22.02 -17.96 4.79
C GLN A 9 -21.90 -16.81 3.79
N LEU A 10 -21.34 -17.06 2.60
CA LEU A 10 -21.24 -16.06 1.55
C LEU A 10 -22.62 -15.63 1.05
N VAL A 11 -23.50 -16.60 0.79
CA VAL A 11 -24.89 -16.34 0.36
C VAL A 11 -25.68 -15.63 1.45
N SER A 12 -25.50 -16.01 2.72
CA SER A 12 -26.10 -15.32 3.85
C SER A 12 -25.63 -13.88 3.94
N ALA A 13 -24.33 -13.61 3.77
CA ALA A 13 -23.80 -12.26 3.81
C ALA A 13 -24.39 -11.37 2.71
N MET A 14 -24.47 -11.90 1.48
CA MET A 14 -25.13 -11.20 0.37
C MET A 14 -26.62 -10.95 0.65
N SER A 15 -27.32 -11.92 1.23
CA SER A 15 -28.75 -11.79 1.59
C SER A 15 -28.97 -10.73 2.68
N ASN A 16 -28.01 -10.55 3.58
CA ASN A 16 -28.01 -9.53 4.62
C ASN A 16 -27.60 -8.14 4.10
N GLY A 17 -27.31 -7.98 2.80
CA GLY A 17 -26.86 -6.72 2.22
C GLY A 17 -25.42 -6.34 2.60
N GLN A 18 -24.61 -7.31 3.05
CA GLN A 18 -23.21 -7.11 3.42
C GLN A 18 -22.29 -7.04 2.18
N THR A 19 -22.68 -6.21 1.22
CA THR A 19 -22.04 -6.08 -0.09
C THR A 19 -21.94 -4.62 -0.51
N PHE A 20 -20.94 -4.31 -1.32
CA PHE A 20 -20.83 -3.02 -1.98
C PHE A 20 -20.33 -3.23 -3.41
N LYS A 21 -20.89 -2.48 -4.37
CA LYS A 21 -20.43 -2.50 -5.76
C LYS A 21 -19.81 -1.15 -6.12
N ALA A 22 -18.52 -1.16 -6.44
CA ALA A 22 -17.82 0.02 -6.92
C ALA A 22 -17.77 0.01 -8.44
N MET A 23 -18.27 1.07 -9.06
CA MET A 23 -18.11 1.34 -10.49
C MET A 23 -16.95 2.31 -10.70
N PHE A 24 -16.15 2.09 -11.73
CA PHE A 24 -15.08 3.01 -12.09
C PHE A 24 -15.01 3.25 -13.60
N GLY A 25 -14.53 4.43 -13.95
CA GLY A 25 -14.23 4.86 -15.31
C GLY A 25 -13.09 5.87 -15.22
N LYS A 26 -11.87 5.43 -15.51
CA LYS A 26 -10.65 6.23 -15.42
C LYS A 26 -9.99 6.33 -16.77
N ASN A 27 -9.49 7.51 -17.09
CA ASN A 27 -8.69 7.74 -18.27
C ASN A 27 -7.22 7.48 -17.97
N PHE A 28 -6.50 7.03 -18.98
CA PHE A 28 -5.04 7.02 -18.99
C PHE A 28 -4.49 8.44 -18.77
N ASN A 29 -3.18 8.56 -18.49
CA ASN A 29 -2.57 9.85 -18.24
C ASN A 29 -2.81 10.83 -19.43
N PRO A 30 -3.03 12.13 -19.16
CA PRO A 30 -3.47 13.07 -20.18
C PRO A 30 -2.32 13.68 -21.00
N THR A 31 -1.05 13.37 -20.69
CA THR A 31 0.10 14.14 -21.22
C THR A 31 1.01 13.37 -22.16
N THR A 32 1.18 12.05 -21.98
CA THR A 32 2.02 11.25 -22.89
C THR A 32 1.46 9.84 -23.09
N ALA A 33 1.37 9.40 -24.34
CA ALA A 33 0.98 8.03 -24.67
C ALA A 33 2.02 7.04 -24.13
N ALA A 34 1.58 5.87 -23.66
CA ALA A 34 2.50 4.81 -23.30
C ALA A 34 3.06 4.12 -24.55
N VAL A 35 4.29 3.63 -24.47
CA VAL A 35 4.78 2.58 -25.36
C VAL A 35 4.62 1.20 -24.73
N ALA A 36 4.79 0.15 -25.53
CA ALA A 36 4.70 -1.22 -25.08
C ALA A 36 5.63 -1.51 -23.88
N ASN A 37 5.13 -2.34 -22.97
CA ASN A 37 5.73 -2.76 -21.69
C ASN A 37 5.90 -1.67 -20.63
N GLU A 38 5.34 -0.47 -20.83
CA GLU A 38 5.30 0.55 -19.79
C GLU A 38 4.13 0.33 -18.83
N TRP A 39 4.39 0.54 -17.55
CA TRP A 39 3.38 0.61 -16.51
C TRP A 39 3.16 2.05 -16.08
N HIS A 40 1.90 2.43 -15.98
CA HIS A 40 1.51 3.73 -15.46
C HIS A 40 0.49 3.56 -14.34
N THR A 41 0.52 4.49 -13.39
CA THR A 41 -0.58 4.68 -12.45
C THR A 41 -1.77 5.32 -13.17
N LEU A 42 -3.00 5.00 -12.77
CA LEU A 42 -4.20 5.75 -13.18
C LEU A 42 -4.59 6.82 -12.14
N PHE A 43 -3.72 7.14 -11.20
CA PHE A 43 -4.05 7.96 -10.04
C PHE A 43 -4.49 9.37 -10.46
N ARG A 44 -3.72 9.97 -11.38
CA ARG A 44 -3.97 11.29 -11.98
C ARG A 44 -4.87 11.29 -13.23
N GLY A 45 -5.33 10.12 -13.65
CA GLY A 45 -6.28 9.98 -14.75
C GLY A 45 -7.59 10.71 -14.44
N ALA A 46 -8.18 11.42 -15.40
CA ALA A 46 -9.52 11.97 -15.20
C ALA A 46 -10.56 10.84 -15.08
N GLY A 47 -11.71 11.13 -14.49
CA GLY A 47 -12.84 10.19 -14.41
C GLY A 47 -13.34 9.96 -12.98
N ASN A 48 -13.91 8.78 -12.74
CA ASN A 48 -14.41 8.33 -11.45
C ASN A 48 -13.66 7.07 -11.01
N PRO A 49 -12.95 7.06 -9.86
CA PRO A 49 -12.79 8.16 -8.90
C PRO A 49 -12.02 9.38 -9.46
N PRO A 50 -12.17 10.57 -8.85
CA PRO A 50 -11.46 11.77 -9.30
C PRO A 50 -9.94 11.57 -9.30
N ALA A 51 -9.23 12.40 -10.07
CA ALA A 51 -7.78 12.41 -10.07
C ALA A 51 -7.25 12.77 -8.67
N ASP A 52 -6.15 12.14 -8.26
CA ASP A 52 -5.50 12.50 -6.99
C ASP A 52 -4.85 13.90 -7.06
N ALA A 53 -4.75 14.56 -5.91
CA ALA A 53 -4.00 15.80 -5.74
C ALA A 53 -2.97 15.72 -4.61
N ILE A 54 -2.57 14.51 -4.22
CA ILE A 54 -1.76 14.28 -3.02
C ILE A 54 -0.38 13.74 -3.32
N PHE A 55 -0.20 12.96 -4.39
CA PHE A 55 1.05 12.20 -4.56
C PHE A 55 2.27 13.05 -4.90
N ASN A 56 2.09 14.33 -5.25
CA ASN A 56 3.17 15.31 -5.41
C ASN A 56 3.10 16.47 -4.39
N ALA A 57 2.36 16.27 -3.30
CA ALA A 57 2.21 17.24 -2.22
C ALA A 57 2.88 16.75 -0.92
N GLY A 58 2.89 17.63 0.09
CA GLY A 58 3.46 17.35 1.41
C GLY A 58 4.98 17.45 1.48
N THR A 59 5.50 17.11 2.65
CA THR A 59 6.92 17.24 2.99
C THR A 59 7.77 16.19 2.27
N ALA A 60 8.85 16.64 1.62
CA ALA A 60 9.77 15.76 0.92
C ALA A 60 10.40 14.73 1.87
N LEU A 61 10.61 13.51 1.38
CA LEU A 61 11.22 12.37 2.07
C LEU A 61 10.53 11.91 3.37
N THR A 62 9.40 12.51 3.75
CA THR A 62 8.58 12.05 4.88
C THR A 62 7.52 11.06 4.40
N PHE A 63 7.32 9.98 5.15
CA PHE A 63 6.23 9.04 4.89
C PHE A 63 4.87 9.71 5.09
N GLN A 64 4.01 9.61 4.07
CA GLN A 64 2.64 10.12 4.10
C GLN A 64 1.68 8.95 3.90
N ALA A 65 0.96 8.56 4.97
CA ALA A 65 -0.05 7.52 4.89
C ALA A 65 -1.24 7.97 4.04
N VAL A 66 -1.81 7.06 3.25
CA VAL A 66 -2.98 7.33 2.40
C VAL A 66 -4.10 6.37 2.79
N LYS A 67 -5.28 6.91 3.03
CA LYS A 67 -6.52 6.19 3.34
C LYS A 67 -7.59 6.57 2.31
N ASP A 68 -8.66 5.77 2.21
CA ASP A 68 -9.86 6.14 1.43
C ASP A 68 -10.45 7.50 1.86
N SER A 69 -10.33 7.84 3.14
CA SER A 69 -10.76 9.10 3.74
C SER A 69 -9.76 10.24 3.60
N THR A 70 -8.58 10.02 3.01
CA THR A 70 -7.60 11.10 2.80
C THR A 70 -8.16 12.10 1.79
N THR A 71 -8.29 13.36 2.20
CA THR A 71 -8.81 14.44 1.36
C THR A 71 -8.05 14.53 0.04
N ASN A 72 -8.77 14.59 -1.08
CA ASN A 72 -8.24 14.65 -2.45
C ASN A 72 -7.40 13.44 -2.88
N ALA A 73 -7.49 12.29 -2.18
CA ALA A 73 -6.78 11.08 -2.58
C ALA A 73 -7.36 10.45 -3.85
N GLY A 74 -8.67 10.55 -4.09
CA GLY A 74 -9.30 9.96 -5.28
C GLY A 74 -9.23 8.43 -5.32
N ALA A 75 -9.32 7.77 -4.15
CA ALA A 75 -9.35 6.32 -4.06
C ALA A 75 -10.69 5.72 -4.55
N LEU A 76 -10.66 4.48 -5.04
CA LEU A 76 -11.86 3.71 -5.37
C LEU A 76 -12.70 3.46 -4.12
N PRO A 77 -14.01 3.77 -4.16
CA PRO A 77 -14.88 3.48 -3.03
C PRO A 77 -14.99 1.97 -2.85
N HIS A 78 -15.07 1.53 -1.60
CA HIS A 78 -15.23 0.11 -1.26
C HIS A 78 -16.28 -0.12 -0.16
N GLY A 79 -17.18 0.86 0.07
CA GLY A 79 -18.26 0.75 1.05
C GLY A 79 -17.83 0.98 2.51
N GLY A 80 -16.82 1.83 2.76
CA GLY A 80 -16.44 2.28 4.10
C GLY A 80 -15.77 1.22 5.00
N ALA A 81 -15.69 1.50 6.30
CA ALA A 81 -15.18 0.59 7.31
C ALA A 81 -16.24 -0.43 7.76
N VAL A 82 -15.84 -1.67 8.06
CA VAL A 82 -16.74 -2.76 8.51
C VAL A 82 -16.26 -3.46 9.79
N GLN A 83 -15.05 -3.15 10.23
CA GLN A 83 -14.50 -3.59 11.52
C GLN A 83 -15.09 -2.78 12.68
N PRO A 84 -15.10 -3.33 13.89
CA PRO A 84 -14.53 -4.63 14.30
C PRO A 84 -15.43 -5.85 14.00
N THR A 85 -16.61 -5.64 13.43
CA THR A 85 -17.62 -6.71 13.30
C THR A 85 -17.28 -7.70 12.18
N TYR A 86 -16.87 -7.21 11.01
CA TYR A 86 -16.72 -8.03 9.80
C TYR A 86 -15.43 -7.73 9.07
N TYR A 87 -14.87 -8.71 8.35
CA TYR A 87 -13.77 -8.48 7.42
C TYR A 87 -14.29 -8.34 5.99
N LYS A 88 -13.70 -7.39 5.24
CA LYS A 88 -14.08 -7.11 3.85
C LYS A 88 -13.18 -7.81 2.85
N TYR A 89 -13.78 -8.31 1.78
CA TYR A 89 -13.11 -9.03 0.72
C TYR A 89 -13.61 -8.60 -0.66
N ILE A 90 -12.75 -8.76 -1.67
CA ILE A 90 -13.14 -8.61 -3.07
C ILE A 90 -13.72 -9.93 -3.55
N LEU A 91 -14.98 -9.91 -3.98
CA LEU A 91 -15.70 -11.07 -4.49
C LEU A 91 -15.34 -11.33 -5.95
N ASN A 92 -15.47 -10.30 -6.78
CA ASN A 92 -15.21 -10.34 -8.20
C ASN A 92 -14.85 -8.93 -8.70
N GLY A 93 -14.47 -8.84 -9.97
CA GLY A 93 -14.47 -7.57 -10.67
C GLY A 93 -14.36 -7.73 -12.17
N SER A 94 -14.55 -6.63 -12.87
CA SER A 94 -14.29 -6.54 -14.30
C SER A 94 -13.53 -5.29 -14.68
N CYS A 95 -12.82 -5.36 -15.81
CA CYS A 95 -12.25 -4.19 -16.46
C CYS A 95 -12.34 -4.33 -17.98
N VAL A 96 -12.59 -3.23 -18.66
CA VAL A 96 -12.64 -3.13 -20.12
C VAL A 96 -12.02 -1.82 -20.57
N SER A 97 -11.40 -1.86 -21.75
CA SER A 97 -11.09 -0.66 -22.52
C SER A 97 -11.60 -0.84 -23.95
N ALA A 98 -12.31 0.16 -24.47
CA ALA A 98 -12.71 0.25 -25.87
C ALA A 98 -11.88 1.30 -26.63
N ALA A 99 -10.82 1.83 -26.00
CA ALA A 99 -9.93 2.80 -26.64
C ALA A 99 -8.99 2.09 -27.63
N ALA A 100 -8.92 2.62 -28.85
CA ALA A 100 -8.10 2.05 -29.91
C ALA A 100 -6.64 1.88 -29.48
N THR A 101 -6.01 0.80 -29.98
CA THR A 101 -4.60 0.44 -29.75
C THR A 101 -4.18 0.14 -28.31
N VAL A 102 -5.08 0.11 -27.32
CA VAL A 102 -4.74 -0.16 -25.90
C VAL A 102 -4.45 -1.63 -25.61
N VAL A 103 -5.13 -2.54 -26.32
CA VAL A 103 -5.11 -3.97 -26.03
C VAL A 103 -4.10 -4.68 -26.94
N PRO A 104 -3.29 -5.64 -26.43
CA PRO A 104 -3.31 -6.20 -25.08
C PRO A 104 -2.79 -5.26 -23.98
N ALA A 105 -3.39 -5.34 -22.79
CA ALA A 105 -2.95 -4.62 -21.59
C ALA A 105 -3.29 -5.42 -20.33
N VAL A 106 -2.70 -5.06 -19.19
CA VAL A 106 -3.05 -5.62 -17.89
C VAL A 106 -3.37 -4.49 -16.93
N VAL A 107 -4.52 -4.54 -16.29
CA VAL A 107 -4.88 -3.61 -15.22
C VAL A 107 -4.66 -4.29 -13.88
N ALA A 108 -3.86 -3.69 -13.00
CA ALA A 108 -3.66 -4.19 -11.65
C ALA A 108 -4.42 -3.31 -10.65
N LEU A 109 -5.17 -3.96 -9.75
CA LEU A 109 -5.77 -3.31 -8.58
C LEU A 109 -4.74 -3.33 -7.45
N VAL A 110 -4.45 -2.16 -6.91
CA VAL A 110 -3.51 -1.97 -5.83
C VAL A 110 -4.12 -1.18 -4.69
N ASP A 111 -3.69 -1.47 -3.48
CA ASP A 111 -3.94 -0.68 -2.30
C ASP A 111 -2.67 0.14 -2.00
N VAL A 112 -2.77 1.47 -1.94
CA VAL A 112 -1.64 2.39 -1.76
C VAL A 112 -1.54 2.82 -0.30
N ILE A 113 -0.64 2.19 0.46
CA ILE A 113 -0.52 2.36 1.91
C ILE A 113 -0.05 3.78 2.26
N GLY A 114 0.90 4.30 1.49
CA GLY A 114 1.47 5.62 1.67
C GLY A 114 2.59 5.89 0.67
N PHE A 115 3.16 7.09 0.70
CA PHE A 115 4.21 7.49 -0.22
C PHE A 115 5.27 8.41 0.41
N TYR A 116 6.42 8.48 -0.25
CA TYR A 116 7.48 9.46 -0.02
C TYR A 116 7.58 10.34 -1.26
N ARG A 117 7.52 11.66 -1.09
CA ARG A 117 7.78 12.62 -2.18
C ARG A 117 9.27 12.89 -2.30
N VAL A 118 9.82 12.82 -3.51
CA VAL A 118 11.24 13.06 -3.79
C VAL A 118 11.39 14.27 -4.71
N THR A 119 11.81 15.39 -4.11
CA THR A 119 12.08 16.65 -4.82
C THR A 119 13.55 16.82 -5.21
N GLY A 120 14.46 16.24 -4.43
CA GLY A 120 15.91 16.23 -4.69
C GLY A 120 16.32 15.23 -5.77
N VAL A 121 15.76 15.33 -6.97
CA VAL A 121 16.05 14.36 -8.05
C VAL A 121 17.44 14.54 -8.69
N THR A 122 18.12 15.63 -8.35
CA THR A 122 19.52 15.89 -8.74
C THR A 122 20.55 15.30 -7.77
N THR A 123 20.12 14.90 -6.56
CA THR A 123 20.98 14.30 -5.54
C THR A 123 21.27 12.84 -5.90
N THR A 124 22.56 12.49 -5.96
CA THR A 124 23.03 11.15 -6.37
C THR A 124 23.41 10.24 -5.20
N THR A 125 23.52 10.80 -4.00
CA THR A 125 23.73 10.04 -2.76
C THR A 125 22.39 9.56 -2.21
N ALA A 126 22.44 8.55 -1.34
CA ALA A 126 21.24 8.04 -0.67
C ALA A 126 20.62 9.14 0.22
N GLN A 127 19.35 9.44 -0.02
CA GLN A 127 18.58 10.43 0.73
C GLN A 127 17.82 9.71 1.84
N ALA A 128 18.07 10.09 3.09
CA ALA A 128 17.37 9.51 4.24
C ALA A 128 15.89 9.94 4.24
N THR A 129 15.00 9.00 4.55
CA THR A 129 13.58 9.26 4.71
C THR A 129 13.21 9.42 6.18
N THR A 130 12.13 10.17 6.42
CA THR A 130 11.56 10.39 7.75
C THR A 130 10.34 9.50 7.95
N ASN A 131 10.45 8.51 8.83
CA ASN A 131 9.37 7.55 9.18
C ASN A 131 8.76 7.87 10.55
N THR A 132 8.04 8.98 10.64
CA THR A 132 7.35 9.35 11.89
C THR A 132 6.18 8.41 12.16
N LEU A 133 6.10 7.83 13.36
CA LEU A 133 4.99 6.98 13.77
C LEU A 133 3.76 7.83 14.11
N SER A 134 2.94 8.16 13.10
CA SER A 134 1.80 9.09 13.23
C SER A 134 0.45 8.39 13.38
N GLU A 135 0.33 7.13 12.97
CA GLU A 135 -0.88 6.33 13.16
C GLU A 135 -0.95 5.91 14.63
N SER A 136 -1.93 6.41 15.38
CA SER A 136 -1.96 6.21 16.84
C SER A 136 -3.35 5.95 17.39
N ASP A 137 -3.42 5.06 18.37
CA ASP A 137 -4.65 4.71 19.07
C ASP A 137 -4.33 4.55 20.57
N THR A 138 -5.31 4.86 21.43
CA THR A 138 -5.16 4.72 22.88
C THR A 138 -5.45 3.29 23.34
N PHE A 139 -4.87 2.90 24.47
CA PHE A 139 -5.10 1.59 25.08
C PHE A 139 -5.03 1.64 26.61
N THR A 140 -5.53 0.57 27.24
CA THR A 140 -5.32 0.25 28.67
C THR A 140 -4.62 -1.08 28.80
N ALA A 141 -3.90 -1.32 29.90
CA ALA A 141 -3.21 -2.58 30.18
C ALA A 141 -3.80 -3.27 31.41
N ASP A 142 -3.84 -4.60 31.38
CA ASP A 142 -4.18 -5.44 32.53
C ASP A 142 -2.94 -6.23 32.97
N ALA A 143 -2.37 -5.86 34.11
CA ALA A 143 -1.17 -6.47 34.69
C ALA A 143 -1.39 -7.93 35.18
N SER A 144 -2.64 -8.40 35.29
CA SER A 144 -2.91 -9.79 35.66
C SER A 144 -2.82 -10.76 34.47
N THR A 145 -2.95 -10.26 33.24
CA THR A 145 -3.02 -11.06 32.01
C THR A 145 -2.00 -10.66 30.95
N ASP A 146 -1.29 -9.55 31.14
CA ASP A 146 -0.45 -8.87 30.16
C ASP A 146 -1.21 -8.45 28.90
N ILE A 147 -2.54 -8.34 28.97
CA ILE A 147 -3.39 -7.98 27.84
C ILE A 147 -3.60 -6.47 27.84
N CYS A 148 -3.28 -5.86 26.71
CA CYS A 148 -3.67 -4.50 26.39
C CYS A 148 -4.96 -4.50 25.57
N THR A 149 -5.85 -3.54 25.84
CA THR A 149 -7.12 -3.35 25.13
C THR A 149 -7.16 -1.97 24.51
N HIS A 150 -7.44 -1.90 23.20
CA HIS A 150 -7.64 -0.64 22.51
C HIS A 150 -8.87 0.10 23.06
N THR A 151 -8.70 1.39 23.36
CA THR A 151 -9.78 2.27 23.84
C THR A 151 -10.22 3.30 22.81
N SER A 152 -9.45 3.49 21.73
CA SER A 152 -9.81 4.29 20.56
C SER A 152 -9.78 3.42 19.30
N THR A 153 -10.63 3.76 18.34
CA THR A 153 -10.69 3.12 17.01
C THR A 153 -10.39 4.10 15.87
N ALA A 154 -9.85 5.28 16.17
CA ALA A 154 -9.69 6.38 15.22
C ALA A 154 -8.80 6.01 14.01
N ASN A 155 -7.80 5.15 14.20
CA ASN A 155 -6.89 4.73 13.15
C ASN A 155 -7.00 3.23 12.81
N TYR A 156 -8.18 2.64 13.04
CA TYR A 156 -8.48 1.25 12.71
C TYR A 156 -7.47 0.26 13.35
N PRO A 157 -7.36 0.21 14.70
CA PRO A 157 -6.40 -0.67 15.37
C PRO A 157 -6.63 -2.16 15.10
N SER A 158 -7.81 -2.55 14.64
CA SER A 158 -8.08 -3.92 14.15
C SER A 158 -7.25 -4.31 12.93
N ASN A 159 -6.68 -3.34 12.20
CA ASN A 159 -5.74 -3.58 11.12
C ASN A 159 -4.33 -3.96 11.62
N ILE A 160 -4.06 -3.85 12.92
CA ILE A 160 -2.73 -4.09 13.49
C ILE A 160 -2.45 -5.58 13.51
N LEU A 161 -1.35 -5.97 12.87
CA LEU A 161 -0.91 -7.36 12.74
C LEU A 161 0.18 -7.70 13.75
N THR A 162 0.32 -9.00 14.08
CA THR A 162 1.47 -9.50 14.83
C THR A 162 2.77 -9.15 14.13
N GLY A 163 3.78 -8.71 14.91
CA GLY A 163 5.08 -8.26 14.41
C GLY A 163 5.12 -6.79 14.00
N THR A 164 4.02 -6.03 14.15
CA THR A 164 4.01 -4.57 13.94
C THR A 164 4.91 -3.89 14.95
N ARG A 165 5.87 -3.08 14.47
CA ARG A 165 6.69 -2.21 15.31
C ARG A 165 5.87 -1.02 15.79
N VAL A 166 5.90 -0.77 17.09
CA VAL A 166 5.17 0.32 17.76
C VAL A 166 6.05 1.02 18.79
N ARG A 167 5.70 2.28 19.09
CA ARG A 167 6.22 3.00 20.26
C ARG A 167 5.06 3.49 21.12
N LEU A 168 5.33 3.62 22.41
CA LEU A 168 4.32 3.99 23.40
C LEU A 168 4.60 5.38 23.96
N THR A 169 3.52 6.10 24.27
CA THR A 169 3.53 7.30 25.10
C THR A 169 2.46 7.20 26.17
N THR A 170 2.57 8.05 27.19
CA THR A 170 1.57 8.17 28.26
C THR A 170 1.48 9.62 28.69
N THR A 171 0.35 10.02 29.27
CA THR A 171 0.22 11.32 29.94
C THR A 171 0.84 11.35 31.34
N THR A 172 1.03 10.19 31.99
CA THR A 172 1.68 10.08 33.31
C THR A 172 2.71 8.94 33.36
N THR A 173 2.32 7.72 33.74
CA THR A 173 3.24 6.59 33.97
C THR A 173 2.81 5.41 33.12
N LEU A 174 3.70 4.88 32.27
CA LEU A 174 3.39 3.71 31.44
C LEU A 174 3.20 2.45 32.31
N PRO A 175 2.51 1.42 31.80
CA PRO A 175 2.46 0.12 32.47
C PRO A 175 3.87 -0.40 32.78
N ALA A 176 4.08 -0.92 33.99
CA ALA A 176 5.41 -1.35 34.43
C ALA A 176 5.92 -2.50 33.56
N GLY A 177 7.19 -2.44 33.16
CA GLY A 177 7.79 -3.33 32.14
C GLY A 177 7.88 -2.68 30.75
N LEU A 178 7.23 -1.53 30.55
CA LEU A 178 7.28 -0.73 29.33
C LEU A 178 8.01 0.60 29.56
N ALA A 179 8.62 1.13 28.50
CA ALA A 179 9.37 2.38 28.52
C ALA A 179 9.06 3.25 27.30
N LEU A 180 9.18 4.57 27.48
CA LEU A 180 9.08 5.54 26.39
C LEU A 180 10.24 5.38 25.40
N ALA A 181 10.07 5.88 24.17
CA ALA A 181 11.08 5.87 23.11
C ALA A 181 11.70 4.49 22.80
N THR A 182 11.03 3.40 23.22
CA THR A 182 11.44 2.02 22.99
C THR A 182 10.54 1.39 21.95
N ASP A 183 11.14 0.68 20.99
CA ASP A 183 10.41 -0.08 19.98
C ASP A 183 9.94 -1.42 20.57
N TYR A 184 8.63 -1.65 20.48
CA TYR A 184 7.98 -2.91 20.84
C TYR A 184 7.33 -3.54 19.62
N TYR A 185 6.98 -4.82 19.73
CA TYR A 185 6.36 -5.57 18.65
C TYR A 185 5.04 -6.18 19.14
N VAL A 186 3.98 -5.95 18.37
CA VAL A 186 2.63 -6.39 18.74
C VAL A 186 2.49 -7.90 18.61
N ILE A 187 1.88 -8.54 19.61
CA ILE A 187 1.28 -9.87 19.53
C ILE A 187 -0.23 -9.68 19.50
N ARG A 188 -0.85 -9.87 18.34
CA ARG A 188 -2.31 -9.72 18.21
C ARG A 188 -3.02 -10.88 18.91
N VAL A 189 -3.98 -10.57 19.79
CA VAL A 189 -4.83 -11.56 20.46
C VAL A 189 -6.22 -11.59 19.81
N SER A 190 -6.81 -10.41 19.59
CA SER A 190 -8.07 -10.23 18.86
C SER A 190 -8.03 -8.92 18.04
N ASP A 191 -9.15 -8.48 17.47
CA ASP A 191 -9.26 -7.17 16.82
C ASP A 191 -9.18 -5.98 17.79
N THR A 192 -9.41 -6.22 19.09
CA THR A 192 -9.43 -5.17 20.12
C THR A 192 -8.38 -5.35 21.20
N THR A 193 -7.72 -6.51 21.24
CA THR A 193 -6.75 -6.86 22.29
C THR A 193 -5.43 -7.36 21.74
N PHE A 194 -4.35 -7.04 22.46
CA PHE A 194 -2.98 -7.37 22.07
C PHE A 194 -2.07 -7.55 23.29
N LYS A 195 -0.89 -8.13 23.06
CA LYS A 195 0.25 -8.08 23.99
C LYS A 195 1.45 -7.44 23.29
N LEU A 196 2.50 -7.15 24.04
CA LEU A 196 3.72 -6.54 23.53
C LEU A 196 4.92 -7.46 23.74
N ALA A 197 5.87 -7.43 22.81
CA ALA A 197 7.13 -8.17 22.86
C ALA A 197 8.32 -7.23 22.65
N THR A 198 9.48 -7.61 23.17
CA THR A 198 10.75 -6.85 23.04
C THR A 198 11.43 -7.00 21.68
N SER A 199 11.02 -7.97 20.87
CA SER A 199 11.58 -8.21 19.53
C SER A 199 10.54 -8.79 18.59
N TYR A 200 10.77 -8.65 17.28
CA TYR A 200 9.95 -9.28 16.26
C TYR A 200 9.91 -10.81 16.44
N ALA A 201 11.06 -11.45 16.70
CA ALA A 201 11.13 -12.89 16.92
C ALA A 201 10.28 -13.34 18.13
N ASN A 202 10.31 -12.59 19.23
CA ASN A 202 9.48 -12.85 20.40
C ASN A 202 7.99 -12.68 20.07
N ALA A 203 7.63 -11.69 19.25
CA ALA A 203 6.24 -11.49 18.84
C ALA A 203 5.71 -12.65 17.99
N ILE A 204 6.52 -13.17 17.06
CA ILE A 204 6.18 -14.36 16.27
C ILE A 204 6.11 -15.62 17.13
N ALA A 205 6.98 -15.74 18.15
CA ALA A 205 6.97 -16.86 19.09
C ALA A 205 5.88 -16.79 20.17
N GLY A 206 5.19 -15.64 20.32
CA GLY A 206 4.20 -15.42 21.37
C GLY A 206 4.78 -15.12 22.76
N THR A 207 6.07 -14.76 22.84
CA THR A 207 6.76 -14.41 24.09
C THR A 207 6.49 -12.95 24.45
N ALA A 208 5.45 -12.72 25.25
CA ALA A 208 5.07 -11.38 25.71
C ALA A 208 5.97 -10.84 26.84
N ILE A 209 6.03 -9.52 26.94
CA ILE A 209 6.55 -8.80 28.10
C ILE A 209 5.59 -9.00 29.27
N ASN A 210 6.14 -9.22 30.45
CA ASN A 210 5.40 -9.23 31.70
C ASN A 210 5.11 -7.79 32.16
N ILE A 211 3.83 -7.41 32.22
CA ILE A 211 3.34 -6.14 32.72
C ILE A 211 2.98 -6.32 34.18
N THR A 212 3.70 -5.64 35.09
CA THR A 212 3.54 -5.86 36.54
C THR A 212 2.69 -4.81 37.23
N ASP A 213 2.36 -3.72 36.54
CA ASP A 213 1.45 -2.66 36.98
C ASP A 213 0.79 -2.06 35.73
N ALA A 214 -0.49 -1.70 35.84
CA ALA A 214 -1.26 -1.18 34.70
C ALA A 214 -0.83 0.22 34.26
N GLY A 215 -0.04 0.94 35.07
CA GLY A 215 0.27 2.34 34.85
C GLY A 215 -0.91 3.27 35.17
N THR A 216 -0.72 4.54 34.90
CA THR A 216 -1.77 5.57 35.05
C THR A 216 -1.80 6.49 33.83
N GLY A 217 -2.91 7.22 33.67
CA GLY A 217 -3.09 8.17 32.57
C GLY A 217 -3.55 7.53 31.28
N THR A 218 -3.48 8.28 30.18
CA THR A 218 -3.86 7.81 28.84
C THR A 218 -2.62 7.28 28.14
N HIS A 219 -2.60 5.98 27.85
CA HIS A 219 -1.54 5.37 27.06
C HIS A 219 -1.89 5.40 25.57
N THR A 220 -0.90 5.73 24.75
CA THR A 220 -1.04 5.80 23.29
C THR A 220 0.00 4.90 22.66
N MET A 221 -0.43 4.10 21.68
CA MET A 221 0.45 3.29 20.86
C MET A 221 0.49 3.86 19.45
N SER A 222 1.70 4.12 18.95
CA SER A 222 1.93 4.71 17.62
C SER A 222 2.67 3.74 16.70
N ARG A 223 2.32 3.76 15.40
CA ARG A 223 2.92 2.97 14.32
C ARG A 223 3.08 3.81 13.05
N LEU A 224 3.80 3.25 12.07
CA LEU A 224 4.03 3.93 10.78
C LEU A 224 2.88 3.71 9.80
N LEU A 225 2.53 2.45 9.55
CA LEU A 225 1.61 2.06 8.49
C LEU A 225 0.19 1.95 9.03
N SER A 226 -0.79 2.42 8.24
CA SER A 226 -2.22 2.38 8.59
C SER A 226 -2.85 0.99 8.44
N ARG A 227 -2.30 0.15 7.55
CA ARG A 227 -2.73 -1.22 7.24
C ARG A 227 -1.54 -2.04 6.70
N TYR A 228 -1.67 -3.36 6.68
CA TYR A 228 -0.55 -4.29 6.48
C TYR A 228 0.62 -3.91 7.39
N THR A 229 0.33 -3.69 8.67
CA THR A 229 1.14 -2.85 9.57
C THR A 229 2.51 -3.44 9.91
N ASN A 230 2.73 -4.73 9.64
CA ASN A 230 4.02 -5.40 9.75
C ASN A 230 4.86 -5.35 8.46
N GLY A 231 4.34 -4.75 7.38
CA GLY A 231 5.02 -4.64 6.08
C GLY A 231 4.94 -5.90 5.20
N ALA A 232 4.28 -6.97 5.65
CA ALA A 232 4.26 -8.24 4.94
C ALA A 232 3.51 -8.11 3.60
N GLY A 233 4.19 -8.47 2.52
CA GLY A 233 3.66 -8.41 1.16
C GLY A 233 3.52 -6.99 0.59
N LEU A 234 4.00 -5.96 1.29
CA LEU A 234 4.09 -4.61 0.74
C LEU A 234 5.30 -4.49 -0.19
N GLN A 235 5.05 -3.91 -1.36
CA GLN A 235 6.05 -3.63 -2.38
C GLN A 235 6.16 -2.12 -2.57
N ALA A 236 7.19 -1.65 -3.28
CA ALA A 236 7.34 -0.24 -3.62
C ALA A 236 7.24 -0.02 -5.13
N ILE A 237 6.80 1.17 -5.54
CA ILE A 237 6.87 1.67 -6.92
C ILE A 237 7.48 3.07 -6.94
N PHE A 238 8.36 3.35 -7.90
CA PHE A 238 8.81 4.70 -8.22
C PHE A 238 7.95 5.19 -9.37
N PHE A 239 7.24 6.30 -9.21
CA PHE A 239 6.42 6.84 -10.29
C PHE A 239 6.52 8.36 -10.36
N ASN A 240 6.41 8.89 -11.57
CA ASN A 240 6.29 10.32 -11.77
C ASN A 240 4.89 10.75 -11.33
N SER A 241 4.80 11.43 -10.19
CA SER A 241 3.56 11.96 -9.63
C SER A 241 3.17 13.32 -10.19
N ASN A 242 3.94 13.86 -11.14
CA ASN A 242 3.79 15.22 -11.66
C ASN A 242 3.16 15.26 -13.05
N ALA A 243 2.57 16.40 -13.39
CA ALA A 243 2.02 16.66 -14.71
C ALA A 243 3.11 16.81 -15.80
N THR A 244 4.33 17.13 -15.40
CA THR A 244 5.49 17.31 -16.29
C THR A 244 6.40 16.08 -16.26
N ALA A 245 7.09 15.82 -17.37
CA ALA A 245 8.06 14.75 -17.44
C ALA A 245 9.31 15.05 -16.59
N LEU A 246 10.02 14.01 -16.15
CA LEU A 246 11.35 14.16 -15.54
C LEU A 246 12.39 14.66 -16.55
N GLY A 247 13.57 15.05 -16.07
CA GLY A 247 14.65 15.46 -16.96
C GLY A 247 15.37 14.30 -17.67
N ALA A 248 16.38 14.67 -18.46
CA ALA A 248 16.93 13.85 -19.55
C ALA A 248 18.03 12.85 -19.12
N ALA A 249 17.83 12.07 -18.05
CA ALA A 249 18.81 11.07 -17.59
C ALA A 249 18.19 9.70 -17.20
N THR A 250 19.04 8.68 -17.03
CA THR A 250 18.66 7.29 -16.74
C THR A 250 19.39 6.72 -15.51
N PRO A 251 19.04 7.13 -14.28
CA PRO A 251 19.69 6.61 -13.08
C PRO A 251 19.28 5.19 -12.74
N ASN A 252 20.18 4.44 -12.11
CA ASN A 252 19.78 3.30 -11.30
C ASN A 252 19.00 3.83 -10.10
N LEU A 253 17.87 3.19 -9.80
CA LEU A 253 16.99 3.52 -8.69
C LEU A 253 17.15 2.46 -7.61
N SER A 254 17.39 2.88 -6.37
CA SER A 254 17.52 1.97 -5.24
C SER A 254 16.82 2.48 -3.99
N LEU A 255 16.43 1.52 -3.13
CA LEU A 255 15.88 1.77 -1.80
C LEU A 255 16.76 1.07 -0.77
N GLY A 256 17.03 1.75 0.34
CA GLY A 256 17.34 1.11 1.61
C GLY A 256 16.06 0.99 2.43
N TYR A 257 15.80 -0.15 3.07
CA TYR A 257 14.54 -0.41 3.78
C TYR A 257 14.70 -1.35 4.97
N THR A 258 13.68 -1.35 5.83
CA THR A 258 13.44 -2.38 6.85
C THR A 258 12.41 -3.35 6.28
N ASN A 259 12.71 -4.65 6.28
CA ASN A 259 11.80 -5.64 5.70
C ASN A 259 10.63 -5.98 6.65
N SER A 260 9.70 -6.82 6.18
CA SER A 260 8.54 -7.29 6.96
C SER A 260 8.88 -8.13 8.20
N SER A 261 10.12 -8.59 8.32
CA SER A 261 10.65 -9.28 9.50
C SER A 261 11.41 -8.35 10.44
N GLN A 262 11.28 -7.03 10.21
CA GLN A 262 11.91 -5.97 11.01
C GLN A 262 13.45 -6.03 10.99
N ALA A 263 14.03 -6.69 9.99
CA ALA A 263 15.46 -6.63 9.72
C ALA A 263 15.77 -5.33 8.99
N THR A 264 16.70 -4.56 9.54
CA THR A 264 17.15 -3.27 9.01
C THR A 264 18.26 -3.44 7.98
N SER A 265 18.70 -2.33 7.38
CA SER A 265 19.83 -2.29 6.42
C SER A 265 19.65 -3.21 5.22
N ARG A 266 18.39 -3.44 4.79
CA ARG A 266 18.07 -4.15 3.56
C ARG A 266 18.16 -3.18 2.39
N ALA A 267 18.45 -3.70 1.21
CA ALA A 267 18.55 -2.89 0.01
C ALA A 267 17.87 -3.57 -1.17
N THR A 268 17.49 -2.78 -2.18
CA THR A 268 17.09 -3.35 -3.49
C THR A 268 18.24 -4.19 -4.07
N PRO A 269 17.98 -5.25 -4.85
CA PRO A 269 19.00 -6.17 -5.36
C PRO A 269 20.15 -5.54 -6.14
N THR A 270 21.21 -6.32 -6.35
CA THR A 270 22.43 -5.91 -7.04
C THR A 270 22.21 -5.46 -8.48
N VAL A 271 21.23 -6.03 -9.19
CA VAL A 271 20.78 -5.53 -10.48
C VAL A 271 19.63 -4.56 -10.24
N LEU A 272 19.90 -3.27 -10.38
CA LEU A 272 18.94 -2.21 -10.05
C LEU A 272 18.00 -1.88 -11.21
N PRO A 273 16.76 -1.45 -10.93
CA PRO A 273 15.90 -0.84 -11.92
C PRO A 273 16.50 0.45 -12.49
N ILE A 274 16.47 0.60 -13.81
CA ILE A 274 16.99 1.76 -14.52
C ILE A 274 15.84 2.68 -14.90
N GLY A 275 15.88 3.88 -14.33
CA GLY A 275 15.01 5.00 -14.62
C GLY A 275 14.97 5.37 -16.11
N LYS A 276 13.81 5.82 -16.58
CA LYS A 276 13.61 6.26 -17.95
C LYS A 276 13.88 7.77 -18.08
N THR A 277 14.61 8.13 -19.14
CA THR A 277 14.75 9.51 -19.62
C THR A 277 13.38 10.12 -19.88
N ALA A 278 13.13 11.32 -19.34
CA ALA A 278 11.87 12.01 -19.58
C ALA A 278 10.63 11.15 -19.27
N ALA A 279 10.68 10.39 -18.18
CA ALA A 279 9.54 9.61 -17.70
C ALA A 279 8.31 10.54 -17.57
N SER A 280 7.25 10.20 -18.30
CA SER A 280 6.03 10.98 -18.40
C SER A 280 5.22 10.95 -17.10
N ASN A 281 4.20 11.81 -17.02
CA ASN A 281 3.22 11.77 -15.94
C ASN A 281 2.69 10.35 -15.72
N SER A 282 2.61 9.95 -14.45
CA SER A 282 2.09 8.66 -13.98
C SER A 282 2.93 7.45 -14.37
N HIS A 283 4.03 7.62 -15.10
CA HIS A 283 4.92 6.53 -15.48
C HIS A 283 5.62 5.96 -14.25
N ILE A 284 5.56 4.64 -14.08
CA ILE A 284 6.43 3.91 -13.16
C ILE A 284 7.83 3.82 -13.77
N LEU A 285 8.77 4.55 -13.19
CA LEU A 285 9.94 5.15 -13.85
C LEU A 285 10.86 4.18 -14.60
N TYR A 286 10.89 2.93 -14.18
CA TYR A 286 11.81 1.91 -14.67
C TYR A 286 11.11 0.81 -15.47
N THR A 287 9.82 0.98 -15.76
CA THR A 287 9.07 0.11 -16.66
C THR A 287 9.17 0.60 -18.10
N GLY A 288 9.01 -0.29 -19.08
CA GLY A 288 9.02 0.06 -20.50
C GLY A 288 9.57 -1.04 -21.41
N ALA A 289 9.70 -0.69 -22.70
CA ALA A 289 10.16 -1.59 -23.77
C ALA A 289 11.43 -2.38 -23.38
N THR A 290 11.61 -3.56 -24.00
CA THR A 290 12.72 -4.47 -23.71
C THR A 290 14.07 -3.74 -23.77
N GLY A 291 14.70 -3.57 -22.62
CA GLY A 291 15.97 -2.89 -22.47
C GLY A 291 16.60 -3.22 -21.12
N THR A 292 17.90 -3.00 -20.99
CA THR A 292 18.65 -3.26 -19.76
C THR A 292 18.01 -2.52 -18.58
N GLY A 293 17.83 -3.23 -17.46
CA GLY A 293 17.32 -2.65 -16.22
C GLY A 293 15.83 -2.27 -16.26
N LYS A 294 15.06 -2.76 -17.24
CA LYS A 294 13.60 -2.66 -17.22
C LYS A 294 13.00 -3.82 -16.44
N TYR A 295 12.13 -3.47 -15.50
CA TYR A 295 11.43 -4.41 -14.64
C TYR A 295 9.92 -4.27 -14.81
N ASN A 296 9.20 -5.22 -14.22
CA ASN A 296 7.79 -5.02 -13.93
C ASN A 296 7.61 -3.88 -12.90
N TYR A 297 6.39 -3.44 -12.60
CA TYR A 297 6.15 -2.24 -11.80
C TYR A 297 6.57 -2.30 -10.33
N GLN A 298 6.84 -3.48 -9.76
CA GLN A 298 7.27 -3.63 -8.38
C GLN A 298 8.78 -3.57 -8.29
N VAL A 299 9.29 -2.78 -7.35
CA VAL A 299 10.72 -2.68 -7.09
C VAL A 299 11.17 -4.05 -6.56
N PRO A 300 12.20 -4.68 -7.15
CA PRO A 300 12.68 -5.95 -6.65
C PRO A 300 13.26 -5.77 -5.23
N LEU A 301 13.01 -6.75 -4.36
CA LEU A 301 13.52 -6.78 -2.99
C LEU A 301 14.75 -7.70 -2.89
N GLN A 302 15.53 -7.53 -1.83
CA GLN A 302 16.66 -8.41 -1.51
C GLN A 302 16.16 -9.85 -1.40
N ALA A 303 16.98 -10.80 -1.85
CA ALA A 303 16.62 -12.21 -1.80
C ALA A 303 16.18 -12.63 -0.39
N GLY A 304 15.02 -13.29 -0.31
CA GLY A 304 14.42 -13.75 0.94
C GLY A 304 13.47 -12.75 1.61
N ASP A 305 13.38 -11.50 1.14
CA ASP A 305 12.45 -10.51 1.71
C ASP A 305 11.04 -10.65 1.13
N ALA A 306 10.05 -10.61 2.02
CA ALA A 306 8.64 -10.78 1.68
C ALA A 306 7.83 -9.48 1.73
N GLY A 307 8.46 -8.33 1.98
CA GLY A 307 7.83 -7.03 1.95
C GLY A 307 8.61 -5.95 2.69
N ILE A 308 8.12 -4.72 2.61
CA ILE A 308 8.73 -3.51 3.17
C ILE A 308 7.90 -3.01 4.36
N ALA A 309 8.52 -2.90 5.54
CA ALA A 309 7.92 -2.27 6.71
C ALA A 309 8.11 -0.75 6.72
N GLU A 310 9.25 -0.27 6.22
CA GLU A 310 9.50 1.16 5.96
C GLU A 310 10.61 1.31 4.93
N VAL A 311 10.58 2.38 4.15
CA VAL A 311 11.75 2.81 3.35
C VAL A 311 12.61 3.69 4.25
N ASN A 312 13.92 3.44 4.32
CA ASN A 312 14.88 4.23 5.10
C ASN A 312 15.69 5.19 4.22
N THR A 313 15.97 4.81 2.97
CA THR A 313 16.67 5.68 2.02
C THR A 313 16.14 5.50 0.60
N ILE A 314 16.21 6.57 -0.19
CA ILE A 314 15.90 6.58 -1.61
C ILE A 314 17.10 7.15 -2.37
N GLN A 315 17.54 6.51 -3.45
CA GLN A 315 18.70 6.95 -4.21
C GLN A 315 18.50 6.89 -5.73
N ASN A 316 19.00 7.93 -6.40
CA ASN A 316 19.28 7.92 -7.83
C ASN A 316 20.79 7.80 -8.01
N SER A 317 21.31 6.92 -8.86
CA SER A 317 22.77 6.84 -9.07
C SER A 317 23.36 8.01 -9.87
N THR A 318 22.52 8.75 -10.59
CA THR A 318 22.86 10.00 -11.28
C THR A 318 21.67 10.96 -11.22
N SER A 319 21.91 12.23 -11.52
CA SER A 319 20.89 13.29 -11.50
C SER A 319 19.86 13.07 -12.61
N TYR A 320 18.57 13.18 -12.29
CA TYR A 320 17.51 13.33 -13.30
C TYR A 320 17.48 14.72 -13.94
N VAL A 321 18.37 15.64 -13.56
CA VAL A 321 18.45 17.05 -13.99
C VAL A 321 17.30 17.91 -13.48
N SER A 322 16.05 17.48 -13.64
CA SER A 322 14.86 18.22 -13.22
C SER A 322 13.66 17.30 -12.94
N GLY A 323 12.64 17.88 -12.31
CA GLY A 323 11.38 17.23 -11.96
C GLY A 323 11.34 16.73 -10.52
N GLU A 324 10.33 15.93 -10.22
CA GLU A 324 10.15 15.24 -8.95
C GLU A 324 9.34 13.97 -9.19
N TYR A 325 9.49 13.01 -8.29
CA TYR A 325 8.76 11.74 -8.33
C TYR A 325 8.35 11.31 -6.93
N SER A 326 7.54 10.25 -6.86
CA SER A 326 7.14 9.66 -5.58
C SER A 326 7.44 8.18 -5.52
N VAL A 327 7.74 7.69 -4.32
CA VAL A 327 7.88 6.28 -4.00
C VAL A 327 6.68 5.86 -3.16
N ALA A 328 5.80 5.03 -3.70
CA ALA A 328 4.62 4.55 -2.97
C ALA A 328 4.82 3.11 -2.49
N LEU A 329 4.36 2.83 -1.26
CA LEU A 329 4.18 1.47 -0.76
C LEU A 329 2.80 0.96 -1.19
N ILE A 330 2.78 -0.19 -1.84
CA ILE A 330 1.57 -0.77 -2.41
C ILE A 330 1.39 -2.24 -2.02
N LYS A 331 0.13 -2.68 -1.99
CA LYS A 331 -0.24 -4.09 -2.00
C LYS A 331 -1.08 -4.37 -3.24
N GLU A 332 -0.65 -5.32 -4.06
CA GLU A 332 -1.48 -5.79 -5.17
C GLU A 332 -2.59 -6.70 -4.65
N LEU A 333 -3.82 -6.47 -5.13
CA LEU A 333 -5.00 -7.25 -4.77
C LEU A 333 -5.54 -8.10 -5.92
N GLY A 334 -5.32 -7.69 -7.18
CA GLY A 334 -5.77 -8.46 -8.33
C GLY A 334 -5.29 -7.91 -9.67
N ARG A 335 -5.45 -8.70 -10.74
CA ARG A 335 -5.11 -8.33 -12.11
C ARG A 335 -6.20 -8.72 -13.10
N PHE A 336 -6.48 -7.81 -14.02
CA PHE A 336 -7.45 -7.96 -15.11
C PHE A 336 -6.72 -7.86 -16.46
N PRO A 337 -6.39 -9.00 -17.11
CA PRO A 337 -5.74 -8.99 -18.40
C PRO A 337 -6.76 -8.67 -19.51
N LEU A 338 -6.57 -7.56 -20.19
CA LEU A 338 -7.36 -7.13 -21.33
C LEU A 338 -6.74 -7.73 -22.59
N SER A 339 -7.43 -8.70 -23.21
CA SER A 339 -6.94 -9.44 -24.39
C SER A 339 -7.59 -8.99 -25.69
N THR A 340 -8.81 -8.47 -25.66
CA THR A 340 -9.54 -7.99 -26.85
C THR A 340 -10.21 -6.65 -26.58
N LEU A 341 -10.10 -5.73 -27.54
CA LEU A 341 -10.69 -4.40 -27.47
C LEU A 341 -12.21 -4.49 -27.27
N GLY A 342 -12.75 -3.76 -26.29
CA GLY A 342 -14.18 -3.73 -25.99
C GLY A 342 -14.73 -4.99 -25.32
N LEU A 343 -13.90 -6.03 -25.09
CA LEU A 343 -14.29 -7.21 -24.32
C LEU A 343 -13.82 -7.06 -22.87
N ALA A 344 -14.75 -7.17 -21.93
CA ALA A 344 -14.42 -7.10 -20.52
C ALA A 344 -13.64 -8.34 -20.07
N ALA A 345 -12.57 -8.11 -19.32
CA ALA A 345 -11.93 -9.15 -18.53
C ALA A 345 -12.64 -9.22 -17.18
N GLU A 346 -13.16 -10.39 -16.84
CA GLU A 346 -13.76 -10.66 -15.54
C GLU A 346 -12.84 -11.53 -14.70
N ARG A 347 -12.90 -11.35 -13.38
CA ARG A 347 -12.20 -12.17 -12.40
C ARG A 347 -13.14 -12.54 -11.27
N ASN A 348 -13.24 -13.84 -11.01
CA ASN A 348 -13.92 -14.34 -9.82
C ASN A 348 -12.89 -14.78 -8.76
N PHE A 349 -12.84 -14.08 -7.64
CA PHE A 349 -11.86 -14.33 -6.57
C PHE A 349 -12.25 -15.47 -5.62
N VAL A 350 -13.38 -16.12 -5.87
CA VAL A 350 -13.88 -17.30 -5.13
C VAL A 350 -13.56 -18.58 -5.88
N THR A 351 -13.85 -18.64 -7.18
CA THR A 351 -13.78 -19.89 -7.96
C THR A 351 -12.63 -19.93 -8.98
N GLU A 352 -12.31 -18.81 -9.63
CA GLU A 352 -11.29 -18.77 -10.69
C GLU A 352 -9.90 -18.62 -10.09
N THR A 353 -9.74 -17.63 -9.21
CA THR A 353 -8.53 -17.43 -8.42
C THR A 353 -8.94 -17.37 -6.95
N PRO A 354 -9.00 -18.50 -6.22
CA PRO A 354 -9.54 -18.60 -4.85
C PRO A 354 -8.63 -17.91 -3.83
N SER A 355 -8.46 -16.60 -3.98
CA SER A 355 -7.58 -15.76 -3.18
C SER A 355 -8.34 -14.86 -2.21
N LEU A 356 -9.63 -14.57 -2.49
CA LEU A 356 -10.50 -13.63 -1.74
C LEU A 356 -9.68 -12.51 -1.08
N PRO A 357 -9.12 -11.58 -1.87
CA PRO A 357 -8.21 -10.57 -1.34
C PRO A 357 -8.92 -9.74 -0.26
N ARG A 358 -8.36 -9.71 0.95
CA ARG A 358 -8.86 -8.87 2.05
C ARG A 358 -8.62 -7.40 1.73
N VAL A 359 -9.64 -6.59 1.93
CA VAL A 359 -9.59 -5.13 1.92
C VAL A 359 -9.65 -4.67 3.38
N TYR A 360 -8.58 -4.02 3.84
CA TYR A 360 -8.55 -3.48 5.21
C TYR A 360 -9.36 -2.19 5.29
N ASP A 361 -9.85 -1.86 6.49
CA ASP A 361 -10.54 -0.59 6.70
C ASP A 361 -9.56 0.57 6.48
N GLY A 362 -10.01 1.60 5.77
CA GLY A 362 -9.12 2.68 5.33
C GLY A 362 -8.31 2.38 4.06
N ALA A 363 -8.63 1.32 3.30
CA ALA A 363 -7.88 0.95 2.09
C ALA A 363 -8.00 1.98 0.96
N ALA A 364 -6.87 2.54 0.53
CA ALA A 364 -6.82 3.46 -0.60
C ALA A 364 -6.59 2.69 -1.90
N LEU A 365 -7.69 2.26 -2.53
CA LEU A 365 -7.67 1.43 -3.73
C LEU A 365 -7.45 2.25 -5.00
N TYR A 366 -6.52 1.82 -5.86
CA TYR A 366 -6.20 2.46 -7.14
C TYR A 366 -5.90 1.43 -8.22
N LEU A 367 -5.80 1.90 -9.47
CA LEU A 367 -5.49 1.09 -10.63
C LEU A 367 -4.13 1.45 -11.23
N LEU A 368 -3.40 0.43 -11.67
CA LEU A 368 -2.22 0.54 -12.53
C LEU A 368 -2.53 -0.09 -13.88
N VAL A 369 -1.91 0.39 -14.95
CA VAL A 369 -2.03 -0.19 -16.30
C VAL A 369 -0.66 -0.52 -16.84
N GLY A 370 -0.43 -1.79 -17.13
CA GLY A 370 0.68 -2.29 -17.95
C GLY A 370 0.25 -2.38 -19.40
N SER A 371 0.83 -1.54 -20.25
CA SER A 371 0.49 -1.48 -21.67
C SER A 371 1.27 -2.55 -22.43
N GLY A 372 0.59 -3.50 -23.09
CA GLY A 372 1.27 -4.48 -23.96
C GLY A 372 1.58 -3.91 -25.36
N VAL A 373 0.90 -2.82 -25.71
CA VAL A 373 1.04 -2.06 -26.96
C VAL A 373 0.98 -0.55 -26.63
N ALA A 374 0.96 0.32 -27.63
CA ALA A 374 0.89 1.76 -27.39
C ALA A 374 -0.48 2.19 -26.85
N THR A 375 -0.55 2.72 -25.63
CA THR A 375 -1.78 3.24 -25.02
C THR A 375 -1.89 4.74 -25.27
N PRO A 376 -2.85 5.23 -26.07
CA PRO A 376 -3.00 6.66 -26.33
C PRO A 376 -3.34 7.46 -25.07
N LEU A 377 -3.06 8.76 -25.15
CA LEU A 377 -3.47 9.75 -24.17
C LEU A 377 -4.95 9.62 -23.82
N SER A 378 -5.27 9.73 -22.53
CA SER A 378 -6.65 9.73 -22.04
C SER A 378 -7.50 8.51 -22.43
N SER A 379 -6.89 7.39 -22.84
CA SER A 379 -7.61 6.15 -23.14
C SER A 379 -8.44 5.69 -21.96
N ALA A 380 -9.72 5.38 -22.18
CA ALA A 380 -10.64 5.03 -21.11
C ALA A 380 -10.50 3.56 -20.67
N PHE A 381 -10.48 3.35 -19.35
CA PHE A 381 -10.61 2.07 -18.68
C PHE A 381 -11.83 2.14 -17.77
N SER A 382 -12.73 1.16 -17.85
CA SER A 382 -13.94 1.13 -17.02
C SER A 382 -14.21 -0.27 -16.51
N GLY A 383 -15.02 -0.39 -15.47
CA GLY A 383 -15.30 -1.67 -14.87
C GLY A 383 -15.95 -1.55 -13.51
N HIS A 384 -15.92 -2.66 -12.77
CA HIS A 384 -16.46 -2.72 -11.42
C HIS A 384 -15.68 -3.65 -10.51
N LEU A 385 -15.87 -3.47 -9.21
CA LEU A 385 -15.44 -4.37 -8.15
C LEU A 385 -16.63 -4.65 -7.24
N ASP A 386 -16.92 -5.92 -7.00
CA ASP A 386 -17.89 -6.34 -6.01
C ASP A 386 -17.17 -6.72 -4.72
N PHE A 387 -17.61 -6.13 -3.60
CA PHE A 387 -17.09 -6.39 -2.27
C PHE A 387 -18.16 -7.10 -1.44
N VAL A 388 -17.70 -7.94 -0.52
CA VAL A 388 -18.54 -8.65 0.44
C VAL A 388 -17.83 -8.70 1.80
N TRP A 389 -18.59 -8.73 2.89
CA TRP A 389 -18.01 -8.84 4.23
C TRP A 389 -18.81 -9.77 5.15
N ASN A 390 -18.10 -10.41 6.07
CA ASN A 390 -18.63 -11.28 7.13
C ASN A 390 -17.65 -11.40 8.28
#